data_AF-A0A7C6Y0Q8-F1
#
_entry.id   AF-A0A7C6Y0Q8-F1
#
_cell.length_a   1.000
_cell.length_b   1.000
_cell.length_c   1.000
_cell.angle_alpha   90.00
_cell.angle_beta   90.00
_cell.angle_gamma   90.00
#
_symmetry.space_group_name_H-M   'P 1'
#
loop_
_entity.id
_entity.type
_entity.pdbx_description
1 polymer ?
#
loop_
_entity_poly.entity_id
_entity_poly.type
_entity_poly.pdbx_seq_one_letter_code
_entity_poly.pdbx_strand_id
1 'polypeptide(L)'
;MHTDLSPNIVLVTKEGKIVLIDLEFISMGDPYTDIANFAHDSMYTPERTVELLEIYLDRPATELEKYKVLLIASAVSIMWYIWAVYKMAVEESDFRMYKSYRDQYLHWAILMQKASLEYAHLIKDVY
;
A
#
# COMPACT_ATOMS: atom_id res chain seq x y z
N MET A 1 2.94 -9.74 8.28
CA MET A 1 3.02 -8.48 7.54
C MET A 1 3.77 -7.48 8.39
N HIS A 2 4.58 -6.63 7.76
CA HIS A 2 5.20 -5.47 8.40
C HIS A 2 4.16 -4.38 8.69
N THR A 3 3.19 -4.22 7.78
CA THR A 3 2.07 -3.26 7.79
C THR A 3 2.41 -1.78 7.69
N ASP A 4 3.70 -1.44 7.77
CA ASP A 4 4.24 -0.12 7.45
C ASP A 4 5.52 -0.25 6.61
N LEU A 5 5.51 -1.17 5.63
CA LEU A 5 6.70 -1.46 4.83
C LEU A 5 6.96 -0.31 3.85
N SER A 6 8.05 0.42 4.07
CA SER A 6 8.49 1.52 3.20
C SER A 6 9.97 1.36 2.82
N PRO A 7 10.47 2.03 1.76
CA PRO A 7 11.89 2.02 1.43
C PRO A 7 12.81 2.47 2.58
N ASN A 8 12.29 3.32 3.49
CA ASN A 8 13.07 3.89 4.58
C ASN A 8 13.40 2.89 5.70
N ILE A 9 12.62 1.81 5.82
CA ILE A 9 12.80 0.78 6.86
C ILE A 9 13.52 -0.47 6.34
N VAL A 10 13.99 -0.42 5.08
CA VAL A 10 14.76 -1.49 4.42
C VAL A 10 16.25 -1.12 4.43
N LEU A 11 17.02 -1.78 5.29
CA LEU A 11 18.48 -1.63 5.34
C LEU A 11 19.16 -2.65 4.42
N VAL A 12 20.20 -2.20 3.72
CA VAL A 12 21.09 -3.06 2.94
C VAL A 12 22.47 -3.06 3.59
N THR A 13 22.92 -4.22 4.08
CA THR A 13 24.25 -4.34 4.69
C THR A 13 25.35 -4.23 3.64
N LYS A 14 26.60 -4.03 4.07
CA LYS A 14 27.76 -4.00 3.16
C LYS A 14 27.93 -5.31 2.39
N GLU A 15 27.46 -6.42 2.95
CA GLU A 15 27.47 -7.76 2.35
C GLU A 15 26.25 -8.03 1.45
N GLY A 16 25.38 -7.03 1.25
CA GLY A 16 24.18 -7.13 0.41
C GLY A 16 23.00 -7.82 1.07
N LYS A 17 23.02 -8.02 2.41
CA LYS A 17 21.86 -8.59 3.12
C LYS A 17 20.79 -7.52 3.32
N ILE A 18 19.53 -7.92 3.18
CA ILE A 18 18.37 -7.06 3.44
C ILE A 18 17.92 -7.28 4.89
N VAL A 19 17.72 -6.20 5.63
CA VAL A 19 17.21 -6.21 7.01
C VAL A 19 16.05 -5.23 7.12
N LEU A 20 14.91 -5.69 7.62
CA LEU A 20 13.75 -4.85 7.92
C LEU A 20 13.80 -4.41 9.39
N ILE A 21 13.51 -3.14 9.67
CA ILE A 21 13.47 -2.53 11.02
C ILE A 21 12.09 -1.88 11.26
N ASP A 22 11.86 -1.24 12.43
CA ASP A 22 10.58 -0.62 12.82
C ASP A 22 9.37 -1.57 12.79
N LEU A 23 9.47 -2.63 13.60
CA LEU A 23 8.49 -3.72 13.68
C LEU A 23 7.28 -3.42 14.60
N GLU A 24 7.00 -2.17 14.95
CA GLU A 24 5.94 -1.80 15.91
C GLU A 24 4.52 -2.10 15.45
N PHE A 25 4.31 -2.27 14.14
CA PHE A 25 2.99 -2.54 13.56
C PHE A 25 2.80 -3.98 13.08
N ILE A 26 3.76 -4.89 13.28
CA ILE A 26 3.68 -6.25 12.74
C ILE A 26 2.38 -6.97 13.11
N SER A 27 1.77 -7.63 12.12
CA SER A 27 0.54 -8.39 12.34
C SER A 27 0.34 -9.50 11.30
N MET A 28 -0.60 -10.40 11.59
CA MET A 28 -1.05 -11.44 10.66
C MET A 28 -2.12 -10.87 9.72
N GLY A 29 -2.07 -11.25 8.44
CA GLY A 29 -3.06 -10.83 7.45
C GLY A 29 -2.59 -11.09 6.03
N ASP A 30 -3.22 -10.42 5.06
CA ASP A 30 -2.95 -10.64 3.64
C ASP A 30 -1.59 -10.07 3.21
N PRO A 31 -0.68 -10.88 2.64
CA PRO A 31 0.66 -10.42 2.28
C PRO A 31 0.68 -9.25 1.28
N TYR A 32 -0.38 -9.05 0.50
CA TYR A 32 -0.48 -7.93 -0.45
C TYR A 32 -0.59 -6.57 0.24
N THR A 33 -0.84 -6.55 1.56
CA THR A 33 -0.80 -5.35 2.40
C THR A 33 0.59 -4.72 2.40
N ASP A 34 1.65 -5.53 2.49
CA ASP A 34 3.03 -5.01 2.47
C ASP A 34 3.43 -4.54 1.06
N ILE A 35 2.93 -5.19 0.01
CA ILE A 35 3.07 -4.73 -1.38
C ILE A 35 2.39 -3.37 -1.57
N ALA A 36 1.18 -3.21 -1.03
CA ALA A 36 0.42 -1.97 -1.07
C ALA A 36 1.11 -0.83 -0.33
N ASN A 37 1.59 -1.05 0.90
CA ASN A 37 2.31 -0.05 1.68
C ASN A 37 3.58 0.41 0.95
N PHE A 38 4.38 -0.54 0.47
CA PHE A 38 5.64 -0.23 -0.20
C PHE A 38 5.40 0.55 -1.51
N ALA A 39 4.38 0.17 -2.29
CA ALA A 39 4.01 0.86 -3.51
C ALA A 39 3.58 2.30 -3.23
N HIS A 40 2.74 2.50 -2.21
CA HIS A 40 2.26 3.80 -1.77
C HIS A 40 3.42 4.73 -1.37
N ASP A 41 4.34 4.29 -0.51
CA ASP A 41 5.48 5.12 -0.08
C ASP A 41 6.50 5.37 -1.20
N SER A 42 6.57 4.45 -2.16
CA SER A 42 7.44 4.58 -3.34
C SER A 42 6.79 5.38 -4.47
N MET A 43 5.57 5.89 -4.29
CA MET A 43 4.81 6.64 -5.31
C MET A 43 4.59 5.85 -6.61
N TYR A 44 4.37 4.54 -6.52
CA TYR A 44 4.17 3.67 -7.68
C TYR A 44 2.82 3.90 -8.38
N THR A 45 2.76 3.68 -9.69
CA THR A 45 1.48 3.63 -10.39
C THR A 45 0.76 2.29 -10.11
N PRO A 46 -0.54 2.15 -10.44
CA PRO A 46 -1.22 0.85 -10.37
C PRO A 46 -0.46 -0.25 -11.13
N GLU A 47 0.10 0.06 -12.29
CA GLU A 47 0.88 -0.87 -13.11
C GLU A 47 2.17 -1.28 -12.39
N ARG A 48 2.92 -0.31 -11.84
CA ARG A 48 4.12 -0.60 -11.04
C ARG A 48 3.81 -1.39 -9.76
N THR A 49 2.62 -1.20 -9.19
CA THR A 49 2.15 -1.98 -8.03
C THR A 49 1.92 -3.44 -8.42
N VAL A 50 1.34 -3.68 -9.61
CA VAL A 50 1.20 -5.03 -10.16
C VAL A 50 2.57 -5.63 -10.51
N GLU A 51 3.50 -4.88 -11.10
CA GLU A 51 4.87 -5.36 -11.34
C GLU A 51 5.57 -5.75 -10.03
N LEU A 52 5.40 -4.98 -8.95
CA LEU A 52 5.95 -5.32 -7.64
C LEU A 52 5.34 -6.63 -7.09
N LEU A 53 4.04 -6.83 -7.29
CA LEU A 53 3.38 -8.09 -6.95
C LEU A 53 3.98 -9.25 -7.76
N GLU A 54 4.21 -9.08 -9.06
CA GLU A 54 4.76 -10.13 -9.91
C GLU A 54 6.21 -10.50 -9.52
N ILE A 55 7.01 -9.52 -9.10
CA ILE A 55 8.34 -9.76 -8.51
C ILE A 55 8.20 -10.58 -7.22
N TYR A 56 7.24 -10.25 -6.35
CA TYR A 56 7.00 -10.99 -5.11
C TYR A 56 6.52 -12.43 -5.36
N LEU A 57 5.67 -12.63 -6.38
CA LEU A 57 5.13 -13.95 -6.72
C LEU A 57 6.12 -14.82 -7.51
N ASP A 58 7.17 -14.23 -8.09
CA ASP A 58 8.09 -14.86 -9.04
C ASP A 58 7.36 -15.46 -10.27
N ARG A 59 6.28 -14.81 -10.69
CA ARG A 59 5.47 -15.16 -11.87
C ARG A 59 4.51 -14.02 -12.24
N PRO A 60 3.92 -14.05 -13.45
CA PRO A 60 2.79 -13.19 -13.78
C PRO A 60 1.64 -13.36 -12.79
N ALA A 61 1.02 -12.23 -12.42
CA ALA A 61 -0.14 -12.21 -11.55
C ALA A 61 -1.39 -12.60 -12.35
N THR A 62 -2.28 -13.37 -11.74
CA THR A 62 -3.61 -13.62 -12.31
C THR A 62 -4.47 -12.36 -12.22
N GLU A 63 -5.50 -12.25 -13.05
CA GLU A 63 -6.43 -11.10 -13.02
C GLU A 63 -7.08 -10.92 -11.65
N LEU A 64 -7.39 -12.01 -10.94
CA LEU A 64 -7.93 -11.97 -9.58
C LEU A 64 -6.90 -11.44 -8.57
N GLU A 65 -5.63 -11.78 -8.72
CA GLU A 65 -4.56 -11.27 -7.84
C GLU A 65 -4.29 -9.79 -8.09
N LYS A 66 -4.30 -9.35 -9.36
CA LYS A 66 -4.22 -7.93 -9.74
C LYS A 66 -5.39 -7.14 -9.15
N TYR A 67 -6.60 -7.66 -9.30
CA TYR A 67 -7.79 -7.07 -8.69
C TYR A 67 -7.63 -6.91 -7.17
N LYS A 68 -7.21 -8.00 -6.52
CA LYS A 68 -7.05 -8.06 -5.07
C LYS A 68 -5.98 -7.11 -4.55
N VAL A 69 -4.80 -7.04 -5.16
CA VAL A 69 -3.73 -6.13 -4.69
C VAL A 69 -4.12 -4.67 -4.85
N LEU A 70 -4.80 -4.29 -5.96
CA LEU A 70 -5.26 -2.93 -6.17
C LEU A 70 -6.37 -2.53 -5.18
N LEU A 71 -7.29 -3.44 -4.89
CA LEU A 71 -8.29 -3.21 -3.83
C LEU A 71 -7.65 -3.08 -2.44
N ILE A 72 -6.70 -3.95 -2.11
CA ILE A 72 -5.96 -3.87 -0.84
C ILE A 72 -5.18 -2.55 -0.77
N ALA A 73 -4.52 -2.13 -1.84
CA ALA A 73 -3.83 -0.84 -1.91
C ALA A 73 -4.77 0.34 -1.68
N SER A 74 -5.98 0.29 -2.23
CA SER A 74 -7.01 1.28 -1.94
C SER A 74 -7.40 1.28 -0.46
N ALA A 75 -7.67 0.11 0.12
CA ALA A 75 -8.08 -0.02 1.52
C ALA A 75 -6.99 0.43 2.51
N VAL A 76 -5.73 0.06 2.26
CA VAL A 76 -4.56 0.50 3.03
C VAL A 76 -4.41 2.02 2.96
N SER A 77 -4.59 2.60 1.78
CA SER A 77 -4.55 4.06 1.61
C SER A 77 -5.66 4.76 2.40
N ILE A 78 -6.87 4.18 2.49
CA ILE A 78 -7.95 4.72 3.33
C ILE A 78 -7.59 4.64 4.82
N MET A 79 -6.98 3.55 5.27
CA MET A 79 -6.52 3.41 6.66
C MET A 79 -5.52 4.53 7.01
N TRP A 80 -4.50 4.74 6.18
CA TRP A 80 -3.51 5.80 6.39
C TRP A 80 -4.12 7.20 6.27
N TYR A 81 -5.09 7.40 5.36
CA TYR A 81 -5.88 8.63 5.30
C TYR A 81 -6.55 8.93 6.64
N ILE A 82 -7.22 7.94 7.24
CA ILE A 82 -7.89 8.11 8.54
C ILE A 82 -6.85 8.44 9.63
N TRP A 83 -5.71 7.75 9.65
CA TRP A 83 -4.62 8.05 10.57
C TRP A 83 -4.11 9.49 10.41
N ALA A 84 -3.93 9.97 9.19
CA ALA A 84 -3.49 11.34 8.92
C ALA A 84 -4.53 12.37 9.38
N VAL A 85 -5.83 12.12 9.14
CA VAL A 85 -6.92 12.96 9.65
C VAL A 85 -6.91 13.01 11.18
N TYR A 86 -6.73 11.86 11.84
CA TYR A 86 -6.61 11.80 13.29
C TYR A 86 -5.41 12.61 13.79
N LYS A 87 -4.24 12.44 13.17
CA LYS A 87 -3.02 13.17 13.51
C LYS A 87 -3.18 14.68 13.32
N MET A 88 -3.86 15.14 12.28
CA MET A 88 -4.20 16.57 12.13
C MET A 88 -5.03 17.13 13.28
N ALA A 89 -5.86 16.29 13.93
CA ALA A 89 -6.73 16.73 15.01
C ALA A 89 -6.03 16.76 16.37
N VAL A 90 -4.96 15.99 16.55
CA VAL A 90 -4.28 15.85 17.85
C VAL A 90 -2.86 16.45 17.89
N GLU A 91 -2.21 16.64 16.73
CA GLU A 91 -0.86 17.22 16.62
C GLU A 91 -0.92 18.63 16.00
N GLU A 92 -0.95 19.66 16.85
CA GLU A 92 -1.07 21.06 16.39
C GLU A 92 0.19 21.58 15.68
N SER A 93 1.39 21.14 16.08
CA SER A 93 2.66 21.61 15.52
C SER A 93 2.91 21.20 14.07
N ASP A 94 2.38 20.05 13.68
CA ASP A 94 2.69 19.38 12.41
C ASP A 94 1.48 19.24 11.47
N PHE A 95 0.44 20.06 11.70
CA PHE A 95 -0.81 20.04 10.94
C PHE A 95 -0.59 20.03 9.42
N ARG A 96 0.36 20.84 8.91
CA ARG A 96 0.62 20.95 7.47
C ARG A 96 1.19 19.65 6.89
N MET A 97 2.05 18.96 7.63
CA MET A 97 2.62 17.68 7.23
C MET A 97 1.52 16.62 7.14
N TYR A 98 0.72 16.47 8.20
CA TYR A 98 -0.37 15.50 8.22
C TYR A 98 -1.48 15.82 7.20
N LYS A 99 -1.73 17.09 6.91
CA LYS A 99 -2.62 17.48 5.80
C LYS A 99 -2.09 16.99 4.44
N SER A 100 -0.79 17.08 4.21
CA SER A 100 -0.16 16.58 2.98
C SER A 100 -0.33 15.07 2.85
N TYR A 101 -0.05 14.33 3.94
CA TYR A 101 -0.24 12.88 3.98
C TYR A 101 -1.70 12.49 3.73
N ARG A 102 -2.65 13.15 4.40
CA ARG A 102 -4.07 12.95 4.15
C ARG A 102 -4.42 13.10 2.66
N ASP A 103 -4.00 14.20 2.03
CA ASP A 103 -4.34 14.49 0.63
C ASP A 103 -3.74 13.43 -0.31
N GLN A 104 -2.50 12.99 -0.03
CA GLN A 104 -1.82 11.93 -0.76
C GLN A 104 -2.53 10.57 -0.62
N TYR A 105 -2.84 10.16 0.61
CA TYR A 105 -3.49 8.89 0.89
C TYR A 105 -4.90 8.81 0.27
N LEU A 106 -5.66 9.91 0.30
CA LEU A 106 -6.96 9.97 -0.37
C LEU A 106 -6.82 9.84 -1.89
N HIS A 107 -5.84 10.52 -2.49
CA HIS A 107 -5.58 10.42 -3.92
C HIS A 107 -5.27 8.97 -4.32
N TRP A 108 -4.40 8.31 -3.56
CA TRP A 108 -4.01 6.91 -3.76
C TRP A 108 -5.17 5.94 -3.60
N ALA A 109 -5.99 6.12 -2.57
CA ALA A 109 -7.19 5.31 -2.36
C ALA A 109 -8.09 5.32 -3.60
N ILE A 110 -8.33 6.50 -4.16
CA ILE A 110 -9.17 6.69 -5.35
C ILE A 110 -8.49 6.12 -6.61
N LEU A 111 -7.19 6.36 -6.79
CA LEU A 111 -6.43 5.88 -7.94
C LEU A 111 -6.46 4.35 -8.04
N MET A 112 -6.14 3.67 -6.94
CA MET A 112 -6.09 2.21 -6.88
C MET A 112 -7.48 1.59 -7.01
N GLN A 113 -8.50 2.21 -6.41
CA GLN A 113 -9.88 1.78 -6.59
C GLN A 113 -10.31 1.87 -8.05
N LYS A 114 -10.01 2.98 -8.74
CA LYS A 114 -10.36 3.14 -10.16
C LYS A 114 -9.66 2.12 -11.04
N ALA A 115 -8.37 1.88 -10.81
CA ALA A 115 -7.61 0.86 -11.55
C ALA A 115 -8.19 -0.55 -11.31
N SER A 116 -8.63 -0.85 -10.09
CA SER A 116 -9.25 -2.16 -9.78
C SER A 116 -10.53 -2.42 -10.59
N LEU A 117 -11.24 -1.38 -11.05
CA LEU A 117 -12.50 -1.54 -11.78
C LEU A 117 -12.33 -2.21 -13.15
N GLU A 118 -11.13 -2.19 -13.73
CA GLU A 118 -10.81 -2.94 -14.96
C GLU A 118 -11.08 -4.44 -14.76
N TYR A 119 -10.85 -4.94 -13.55
CA TYR A 119 -11.02 -6.34 -13.17
C TYR A 119 -12.37 -6.63 -12.47
N ALA A 120 -13.23 -5.63 -12.29
CA ALA A 120 -14.53 -5.81 -11.61
C ALA A 120 -15.48 -6.76 -12.35
N HIS A 121 -15.21 -7.07 -13.62
CA HIS A 121 -15.95 -8.09 -14.35
C HIS A 121 -15.82 -9.50 -13.73
N LEU A 122 -14.75 -9.77 -12.97
CA LEU A 122 -14.50 -11.06 -12.32
C LEU A 122 -15.49 -11.42 -11.19
N ILE A 123 -16.21 -10.44 -10.65
CA ILE A 123 -17.15 -10.61 -9.52
C ILE A 123 -18.61 -10.37 -9.91
N LYS A 124 -18.90 -10.16 -11.20
CA LYS A 124 -20.28 -9.94 -11.69
C LYS A 124 -21.17 -11.18 -11.58
N ASP A 125 -20.60 -12.37 -11.38
CA ASP A 125 -21.34 -13.62 -11.21
C ASP A 125 -21.44 -14.08 -9.74
N VAL A 126 -21.00 -13.25 -8.79
CA VAL A 126 -20.97 -13.58 -7.34
C VAL A 126 -22.17 -12.98 -6.57
N TYR A 127 -23.02 -12.19 -7.24
CA TYR A 127 -24.25 -11.61 -6.67
C TYR A 127 -25.44 -11.73 -7.61
#